data_AF-A0AAN1J682-F1
#
_entry.id   AF-A0AAN1J682-F1
#
_cell.length_a   1.000
_cell.length_b   1.000
_cell.length_c   1.000
_cell.angle_alpha   90.00
_cell.angle_beta   90.00
_cell.angle_gamma   90.00
#
_symmetry.space_group_name_H-M   'P 1'
#
loop_
_entity.id
_entity.type
_entity.pdbx_description
1 polymer ?
#
loop_
_entity_poly.entity_id
_entity_poly.type
_entity_poly.pdbx_seq_one_letter_code
_entity_poly.pdbx_strand_id
1 'polypeptide(L)'
;MSRRIIPVADVSAVPDVAGPIRTPRGELTDTLSRPLRDLRISVTDRCNFRCVYCMPRAVFDKDYSFLPHSALLTFEEIERIATIFVAHGVEKIRLTGGEPLLRKNLEFLIERLARMTTAAGKPLDLTLTTNGSLLARKARSLKDAGLSRVTVSLDALDDALFRRMNDADFAVRDVLDGIEVAQSVGLAPLKVNMVVKHGTNDSEIVPMARHFRGSGVVLRFIEYMDVGTSNGWNMTEVLPSADVVARISEHFPLLPLEAHSAAETAQRWGYADGCGEIGVISSVTRAFCGDCTRARLSTEGKVYLCLFASSGHDLRALVRNGTSDAGIATAIANIWHARGDRYSQLRGSANAASTTTREERRVEMSYIGG
;
A
#
# COMPACT_ATOMS: atom_id res chain seq x y z
N MET A 1 3.90 -14.41 32.92
CA MET A 1 2.84 -13.40 33.08
C MET A 1 2.52 -12.83 31.70
N SER A 2 1.38 -13.23 31.13
CA SER A 2 0.92 -12.78 29.82
C SER A 2 0.65 -11.28 29.87
N ARG A 3 1.46 -10.49 29.16
CA ARG A 3 1.08 -9.12 28.84
C ARG A 3 -0.18 -9.23 27.98
N ARG A 4 -1.33 -8.92 28.56
CA ARG A 4 -2.56 -8.61 27.81
C ARG A 4 -2.16 -7.59 26.75
N ILE A 5 -2.22 -7.98 25.48
CA ILE A 5 -2.11 -7.06 24.36
C ILE A 5 -3.41 -6.24 24.41
N ILE A 6 -3.33 -5.08 25.05
CA ILE A 6 -4.41 -4.10 25.10
C ILE A 6 -4.59 -3.62 23.65
N PRO A 7 -5.81 -3.72 23.06
CA PRO A 7 -6.08 -3.15 21.76
C PRO A 7 -5.65 -1.69 21.78
N VAL A 8 -4.97 -1.25 20.71
CA VAL A 8 -4.44 0.11 20.49
C VAL A 8 -5.22 1.13 21.31
N ALA A 9 -4.53 1.87 22.20
CA ALA A 9 -5.13 3.05 22.82
C ALA A 9 -5.53 3.97 21.66
N ASP A 10 -6.82 3.97 21.35
CA ASP A 10 -7.38 4.55 20.15
C ASP A 10 -7.43 6.07 20.34
N VAL A 11 -6.34 6.75 20.01
CA VAL A 11 -6.27 8.22 20.07
C VAL A 11 -6.89 8.86 18.82
N SER A 12 -7.72 8.11 18.07
CA SER A 12 -8.32 8.59 16.84
C SER A 12 -9.51 9.50 17.16
N ALA A 13 -9.41 10.75 16.74
CA ALA A 13 -10.49 11.71 16.93
C ALA A 13 -11.52 11.57 15.80
N VAL A 14 -12.80 11.71 16.16
CA VAL A 14 -13.85 12.01 15.17
C VAL A 14 -13.53 13.40 14.60
N PRO A 15 -13.37 13.54 13.27
CA PRO A 15 -12.99 14.82 12.69
C PRO A 15 -14.05 15.89 12.93
N ASP A 16 -13.58 17.12 13.15
CA ASP A 16 -14.47 18.27 13.22
C ASP A 16 -15.07 18.57 11.83
N VAL A 17 -16.39 18.67 11.81
CA VAL A 17 -17.20 19.04 10.64
C VAL A 17 -17.70 20.49 10.74
N ALA A 18 -17.36 21.21 11.80
CA ALA A 18 -17.71 22.60 11.99
C ALA A 18 -16.97 23.53 11.01
N GLY A 19 -17.61 24.67 10.73
CA GLY A 19 -17.11 25.67 9.79
C GLY A 19 -17.88 25.69 8.47
N PRO A 20 -17.48 26.58 7.54
CA PRO A 20 -18.14 26.71 6.25
C PRO A 20 -17.95 25.43 5.42
N ILE A 21 -19.05 24.95 4.82
CA ILE A 21 -19.04 23.79 3.94
C ILE A 21 -18.05 24.03 2.80
N ARG A 22 -17.07 23.13 2.65
CA ARG A 22 -16.12 23.15 1.54
C ARG A 22 -16.64 22.26 0.42
N THR A 23 -17.16 22.87 -0.63
CA THR A 23 -17.54 22.14 -1.85
C THR A 23 -16.27 21.64 -2.55
N PRO A 24 -16.13 20.33 -2.81
CA PRO A 24 -14.99 19.80 -3.56
C PRO A 24 -14.90 20.41 -4.95
N ARG A 25 -13.70 20.82 -5.38
CA ARG A 25 -13.43 21.39 -6.71
C ARG A 25 -12.40 20.59 -7.51
N GLY A 26 -12.09 19.37 -7.08
CA GLY A 26 -11.06 18.52 -7.71
C GLY A 26 -9.60 18.89 -7.38
N GLU A 27 -9.39 19.91 -6.55
CA GLU A 27 -8.07 20.35 -6.10
C GLU A 27 -8.05 20.57 -4.59
N LEU A 28 -7.16 19.85 -3.92
CA LEU A 28 -6.96 19.94 -2.47
C LEU A 28 -5.49 19.72 -2.15
N THR A 29 -4.84 20.70 -1.53
CA THR A 29 -3.40 20.69 -1.21
C THR A 29 -3.15 20.76 0.28
N ASP A 30 -2.06 20.15 0.73
CA ASP A 30 -1.64 20.21 2.14
C ASP A 30 -0.69 21.38 2.46
N THR A 31 -0.17 21.43 3.69
CA THR A 31 0.75 22.49 4.16
C THR A 31 2.07 22.55 3.38
N LEU A 32 2.42 21.51 2.64
CA LEU A 32 3.60 21.44 1.78
C LEU A 32 3.24 21.56 0.30
N SER A 33 2.03 22.03 -0.01
CA SER A 33 1.48 22.17 -1.37
C SER A 33 1.34 20.85 -2.14
N ARG A 34 1.27 19.71 -1.44
CA ARG A 34 1.10 18.40 -2.09
C ARG A 34 -0.38 18.12 -2.34
N PRO A 35 -0.78 17.74 -3.56
CA PRO A 35 -2.18 17.48 -3.87
C PRO A 35 -2.65 16.14 -3.31
N LEU A 36 -3.94 16.01 -3.00
CA LEU A 36 -4.59 14.73 -2.72
C LEU A 36 -4.93 14.02 -4.04
N ARG A 37 -4.21 12.94 -4.38
CA ARG A 37 -4.38 12.24 -5.68
C ARG A 37 -4.56 10.72 -5.58
N ASP A 38 -4.08 10.09 -4.51
CA ASP A 38 -4.11 8.63 -4.36
C ASP A 38 -4.77 8.25 -3.02
N LEU A 39 -5.80 7.42 -3.08
CA LEU A 39 -6.47 6.85 -1.92
C LEU A 39 -6.19 5.35 -1.86
N ARG A 40 -5.54 4.91 -0.79
CA ARG A 40 -5.38 3.49 -0.49
C ARG A 40 -6.48 3.02 0.44
N ILE A 41 -7.18 1.95 0.09
CA ILE A 41 -8.32 1.43 0.86
C ILE A 41 -8.02 0.00 1.32
N SER A 42 -7.84 -0.16 2.63
CA SER A 42 -7.72 -1.46 3.28
C SER A 42 -9.11 -2.09 3.42
N VAL A 43 -9.35 -3.22 2.74
CA VAL A 43 -10.67 -3.88 2.72
C VAL A 43 -10.81 -5.02 3.74
N THR A 44 -9.69 -5.43 4.34
CA THR A 44 -9.64 -6.46 5.39
C THR A 44 -8.36 -6.35 6.19
N ASP A 45 -8.41 -6.72 7.47
CA ASP A 45 -7.27 -6.87 8.38
C ASP A 45 -6.69 -8.31 8.38
N ARG A 46 -7.33 -9.23 7.66
CA ARG A 46 -6.94 -10.64 7.60
C ARG A 46 -5.99 -10.90 6.43
N CYS A 47 -5.02 -11.77 6.65
CA CYS A 47 -4.10 -12.26 5.63
C CYS A 47 -3.96 -13.78 5.75
N ASN A 48 -3.77 -14.46 4.63
CA ASN A 48 -3.45 -15.89 4.58
C ASN A 48 -1.94 -16.15 4.66
N PHE A 49 -1.11 -15.12 4.59
CA PHE A 49 0.32 -15.18 4.90
C PHE A 49 0.59 -14.66 6.33
N ARG A 50 1.78 -14.96 6.85
CA ARG A 50 2.32 -14.44 8.12
C ARG A 50 3.71 -13.84 7.92
N CYS A 51 3.88 -13.08 6.84
CA CYS A 51 5.18 -12.61 6.42
C CYS A 51 5.96 -11.99 7.58
N VAL A 52 7.22 -12.40 7.74
CA VAL A 52 8.05 -12.09 8.91
C VAL A 52 8.21 -10.58 9.16
N TYR A 53 8.13 -9.78 8.10
CA TYR A 53 8.27 -8.32 8.14
C TYR A 53 6.93 -7.55 8.21
N CYS A 54 5.79 -8.24 8.27
CA CYS A 54 4.47 -7.61 8.18
C CYS A 54 3.48 -8.13 9.23
N MET A 55 3.20 -9.44 9.21
CA MET A 55 2.26 -10.09 10.15
C MET A 55 2.93 -11.31 10.78
N PRO A 56 4.04 -11.14 11.53
CA PRO A 56 4.80 -12.27 12.06
C PRO A 56 3.95 -13.09 13.03
N ARG A 57 4.05 -14.41 12.93
CA ARG A 57 3.27 -15.36 13.74
C ARG A 57 3.46 -15.21 15.25
N ALA A 58 4.62 -14.69 15.70
CA ALA A 58 4.87 -14.38 17.10
C ALA A 58 3.91 -13.32 17.68
N VAL A 59 3.31 -12.49 16.80
CA VAL A 59 2.32 -11.47 17.17
C VAL A 59 0.92 -11.86 16.69
N PHE A 60 0.81 -12.32 15.44
CA PHE A 60 -0.45 -12.66 14.77
C PHE A 60 -0.69 -14.17 14.76
N ASP A 61 -0.69 -14.77 15.94
CA ASP A 61 -0.93 -16.20 16.13
C ASP A 61 -2.42 -16.57 15.90
N LYS A 62 -2.78 -17.81 16.26
CA LYS A 62 -4.15 -18.33 16.13
C LYS A 62 -5.15 -17.67 17.09
N ASP A 63 -4.66 -17.08 18.17
CA ASP A 63 -5.44 -16.47 19.25
C ASP A 63 -5.54 -14.94 19.05
N TYR A 64 -4.87 -14.39 18.02
CA TYR A 64 -4.96 -12.99 17.65
C TYR A 64 -6.39 -12.59 17.26
N SER A 65 -6.91 -11.58 17.94
CA SER A 65 -8.27 -11.08 17.74
C SER A 65 -8.34 -10.08 16.58
N PHE A 66 -8.68 -10.59 15.40
CA PHE A 66 -9.02 -9.75 14.25
C PHE A 66 -10.34 -8.99 14.47
N LEU A 67 -10.51 -7.89 13.74
CA LEU A 67 -11.71 -7.09 13.78
C LEU A 67 -12.96 -7.93 13.45
N PRO A 68 -14.05 -7.77 14.22
CA PRO A 68 -15.32 -8.40 13.90
C PRO A 68 -15.89 -7.80 12.61
N HIS A 69 -16.71 -8.55 11.89
CA HIS A 69 -17.25 -8.12 10.60
C HIS A 69 -18.01 -6.77 10.67
N SER A 70 -18.72 -6.53 11.78
CA SER A 70 -19.46 -5.29 12.04
C SER A 70 -18.59 -4.05 12.25
N ALA A 71 -17.31 -4.24 12.60
CA ALA A 71 -16.36 -3.14 12.74
C ALA A 71 -15.78 -2.69 11.40
N LEU A 72 -15.84 -3.54 10.36
CA LEU A 72 -15.34 -3.22 9.03
C LEU A 72 -16.31 -2.27 8.33
N LEU A 73 -15.77 -1.43 7.44
CA LEU A 73 -16.62 -0.67 6.52
C LEU A 73 -17.37 -1.62 5.58
N THR A 74 -18.64 -1.33 5.32
CA THR A 74 -19.38 -1.97 4.23
C THR A 74 -18.90 -1.44 2.87
N PHE A 75 -19.25 -2.13 1.79
CA PHE A 75 -18.86 -1.66 0.46
C PHE A 75 -19.57 -0.37 0.05
N GLU A 76 -20.79 -0.15 0.54
CA GLU A 76 -21.55 1.10 0.38
C GLU A 76 -20.89 2.23 1.16
N GLU A 77 -20.41 1.97 2.39
CA GLU A 77 -19.66 2.97 3.16
C GLU A 77 -18.34 3.32 2.45
N ILE A 78 -17.62 2.33 1.92
CA ILE A 78 -16.37 2.55 1.15
C ILE A 78 -16.65 3.35 -0.13
N GLU A 79 -17.66 2.98 -0.90
CA GLU A 79 -18.06 3.68 -2.13
C GLU A 79 -18.41 5.14 -1.84
N ARG A 80 -19.19 5.40 -0.80
CA ARG A 80 -19.57 6.74 -0.38
C ARG A 80 -18.33 7.59 -0.03
N ILE A 81 -17.43 7.04 0.78
CA ILE A 81 -16.18 7.72 1.13
C ILE A 81 -15.32 7.96 -0.12
N ALA A 82 -15.14 6.95 -0.96
CA ALA A 82 -14.36 7.03 -2.19
C ALA A 82 -14.90 8.10 -3.14
N THR A 83 -16.22 8.20 -3.31
CA THR A 83 -16.88 9.24 -4.12
C THR A 83 -16.48 10.64 -3.66
N ILE A 84 -16.48 10.88 -2.34
CA ILE A 84 -16.11 12.18 -1.77
C ILE A 84 -14.61 12.46 -1.95
N PHE A 85 -13.75 11.46 -1.80
CA PHE A 85 -12.31 11.59 -2.09
C PHE A 85 -12.04 11.91 -3.56
N VAL A 86 -12.75 11.26 -4.48
CA VAL A 86 -12.64 11.53 -5.93
C VAL A 86 -13.08 12.95 -6.25
N ALA A 87 -14.15 13.44 -5.62
CA ALA A 87 -14.59 14.84 -5.76
C ALA A 87 -13.53 15.85 -5.28
N HIS A 88 -12.68 15.47 -4.31
CA HIS A 88 -11.55 16.29 -3.83
C HIS A 88 -10.30 16.23 -4.71
N GLY A 89 -10.30 15.39 -5.75
CA GLY A 89 -9.21 15.30 -6.71
C GLY A 89 -8.47 13.97 -6.73
N VAL A 90 -8.90 12.95 -5.98
CA VAL A 90 -8.34 11.60 -6.09
C VAL A 90 -8.57 11.06 -7.50
N GLU A 91 -7.48 10.62 -8.13
CA GLU A 91 -7.47 10.05 -9.49
C GLU A 91 -7.15 8.56 -9.48
N LYS A 92 -6.69 8.05 -8.34
CA LYS A 92 -6.23 6.68 -8.19
C LYS A 92 -6.74 6.08 -6.90
N ILE A 93 -7.31 4.88 -6.99
CA ILE A 93 -7.66 4.08 -5.83
C ILE A 93 -6.87 2.77 -5.87
N ARG A 94 -6.24 2.44 -4.75
CA ARG A 94 -5.58 1.16 -4.56
C ARG A 94 -6.23 0.36 -3.45
N LEU A 95 -6.83 -0.78 -3.82
CA LEU A 95 -7.34 -1.77 -2.88
C LEU A 95 -6.19 -2.61 -2.31
N THR A 96 -6.24 -2.84 -1.00
CA THR A 96 -5.20 -3.51 -0.21
C THR A 96 -5.85 -4.17 1.01
N GLY A 97 -5.07 -4.73 1.93
CA GLY A 97 -5.48 -4.90 3.32
C GLY A 97 -4.36 -5.54 4.12
N GLY A 98 -4.72 -6.59 4.85
CA GLY A 98 -3.97 -7.84 4.78
C GLY A 98 -4.01 -8.37 3.34
N GLU A 99 -4.69 -9.49 3.10
CA GLU A 99 -4.89 -10.01 1.75
C GLU A 99 -6.29 -9.65 1.22
N PRO A 100 -6.43 -8.66 0.30
CA PRO A 100 -7.75 -8.21 -0.16
C PRO A 100 -8.56 -9.31 -0.82
N LEU A 101 -7.93 -10.31 -1.46
CA LEU A 101 -8.66 -11.40 -2.13
C LEU A 101 -9.37 -12.35 -1.15
N LEU A 102 -9.14 -12.22 0.17
CA LEU A 102 -9.93 -12.89 1.22
C LEU A 102 -11.26 -12.18 1.52
N ARG A 103 -11.41 -10.91 1.13
CA ARG A 103 -12.66 -10.18 1.31
C ARG A 103 -13.70 -10.73 0.33
N LYS A 104 -14.73 -11.39 0.87
CA LYS A 104 -15.83 -11.95 0.08
C LYS A 104 -16.51 -10.85 -0.75
N ASN A 105 -16.89 -11.20 -1.97
CA ASN A 105 -17.59 -10.34 -2.93
C ASN A 105 -16.84 -9.05 -3.29
N LEU A 106 -15.50 -9.03 -3.23
CA LEU A 106 -14.69 -7.86 -3.55
C LEU A 106 -14.99 -7.30 -4.96
N GLU A 107 -15.36 -8.16 -5.90
CA GLU A 107 -15.77 -7.82 -7.26
C GLU A 107 -16.90 -6.77 -7.28
N PHE A 108 -17.84 -6.83 -6.34
CA PHE A 108 -18.93 -5.85 -6.22
C PHE A 108 -18.42 -4.44 -5.88
N LEU A 109 -17.43 -4.36 -4.98
CA LEU A 109 -16.79 -3.08 -4.66
C LEU A 109 -16.03 -2.55 -5.87
N ILE A 110 -15.28 -3.42 -6.57
CA ILE A 110 -14.52 -3.04 -7.76
C ILE A 110 -15.45 -2.46 -8.83
N GLU A 111 -16.58 -3.12 -9.10
CA GLU A 111 -17.57 -2.66 -10.08
C GLU A 111 -18.10 -1.27 -9.76
N ARG A 112 -18.43 -1.00 -8.50
CA ARG A 112 -18.89 0.32 -8.05
C ARG A 112 -17.82 1.39 -8.21
N LEU A 113 -16.59 1.09 -7.80
CA LEU A 113 -15.47 2.03 -7.90
C LEU A 113 -15.05 2.29 -9.37
N ALA A 114 -15.11 1.27 -10.22
CA ALA A 114 -14.72 1.37 -11.64
C ALA A 114 -15.67 2.28 -12.45
N ARG A 115 -16.91 2.45 -12.00
CA ARG A 115 -17.89 3.36 -12.61
C ARG A 115 -17.63 4.84 -12.26
N MET A 116 -16.74 5.12 -11.30
CA MET A 116 -16.42 6.49 -10.92
C MET A 116 -15.54 7.17 -11.96
N THR A 117 -15.79 8.46 -12.18
CA THR A 117 -14.93 9.33 -13.00
C THR A 117 -14.25 10.36 -12.11
N THR A 118 -13.01 10.70 -12.43
CA THR A 118 -12.29 11.78 -11.75
C THR A 118 -12.98 13.13 -11.96
N ALA A 119 -12.60 14.14 -11.17
CA ALA A 119 -13.10 15.51 -11.36
C ALA A 119 -12.86 16.07 -12.78
N ALA A 120 -11.87 15.53 -13.50
CA ALA A 120 -11.58 15.87 -14.90
C ALA A 120 -12.34 14.99 -15.92
N GLY A 121 -13.30 14.17 -15.49
CA GLY A 121 -14.11 13.29 -16.35
C GLY A 121 -13.36 12.06 -16.90
N LYS A 122 -12.19 11.72 -16.35
CA LYS A 122 -11.41 10.54 -16.78
C LYS A 122 -11.80 9.30 -15.97
N PRO A 123 -11.64 8.08 -16.51
CA PRO A 123 -11.71 6.86 -15.71
C PRO A 123 -10.68 6.88 -14.58
N LEU A 124 -11.05 6.33 -13.43
CA LEU A 124 -10.19 6.20 -12.26
C LEU A 124 -9.09 5.12 -12.46
N ASP A 125 -7.84 5.35 -12.04
CA ASP A 125 -6.81 4.29 -11.96
C ASP A 125 -7.13 3.37 -10.77
N LEU A 126 -7.99 2.38 -10.98
CA LEU A 126 -8.39 1.40 -9.97
C LEU A 126 -7.45 0.19 -9.99
N THR A 127 -6.76 -0.02 -8.88
CA THR A 127 -5.69 -1.03 -8.76
C THR A 127 -5.79 -1.82 -7.48
N LEU A 128 -5.13 -2.99 -7.45
CA LEU A 128 -5.15 -3.87 -6.29
C LEU A 128 -3.74 -4.39 -5.99
N THR A 129 -3.38 -4.47 -4.71
CA THR A 129 -2.14 -5.13 -4.25
C THR A 129 -2.48 -6.42 -3.52
N THR A 130 -1.91 -7.54 -3.93
CA THR A 130 -2.17 -8.89 -3.38
C THR A 130 -0.87 -9.68 -3.25
N ASN A 131 -0.84 -10.68 -2.39
CA ASN A 131 0.22 -11.69 -2.38
C ASN A 131 0.12 -12.70 -3.54
N GLY A 132 -0.96 -12.67 -4.33
CA GLY A 132 -1.10 -13.45 -5.55
C GLY A 132 -1.60 -14.89 -5.37
N SER A 133 -1.60 -15.43 -4.14
CA SER A 133 -1.97 -16.84 -3.87
C SER A 133 -3.40 -17.23 -4.29
N LEU A 134 -4.30 -16.24 -4.42
CA LEU A 134 -5.69 -16.43 -4.87
C LEU A 134 -5.94 -15.85 -6.27
N LEU A 135 -4.91 -15.28 -6.90
CA LEU A 135 -5.06 -14.46 -8.10
C LEU A 135 -5.45 -15.31 -9.31
N ALA A 136 -4.88 -16.51 -9.48
CA ALA A 136 -5.23 -17.41 -10.59
C ALA A 136 -6.74 -17.67 -10.67
N ARG A 137 -7.40 -17.84 -9.52
CA ARG A 137 -8.85 -18.11 -9.44
C ARG A 137 -9.71 -16.86 -9.63
N LYS A 138 -9.18 -15.67 -9.35
CA LYS A 138 -9.95 -14.41 -9.30
C LYS A 138 -9.64 -13.43 -10.43
N ALA A 139 -8.52 -13.59 -11.15
CA ALA A 139 -8.06 -12.59 -12.12
C ALA A 139 -9.12 -12.22 -13.16
N ARG A 140 -9.85 -13.21 -13.71
CA ARG A 140 -10.93 -12.96 -14.67
C ARG A 140 -12.08 -12.16 -14.05
N SER A 141 -12.61 -12.58 -12.91
CA SER A 141 -13.73 -11.87 -12.25
C SER A 141 -13.36 -10.45 -11.82
N LEU A 142 -12.11 -10.24 -11.38
CA LEU A 142 -11.59 -8.91 -11.06
C LEU A 142 -11.49 -8.01 -12.30
N LYS A 143 -11.02 -8.57 -13.43
CA LYS A 143 -10.95 -7.84 -14.71
C LYS A 143 -12.34 -7.47 -15.20
N ASP A 144 -13.27 -8.43 -15.20
CA ASP A 144 -14.65 -8.25 -15.65
C ASP A 144 -15.38 -7.19 -14.80
N ALA A 145 -15.06 -7.10 -13.50
CA ALA A 145 -15.56 -6.06 -12.61
C ALA A 145 -14.96 -4.66 -12.89
N GLY A 146 -13.96 -4.53 -13.75
CA GLY A 146 -13.37 -3.24 -14.14
C GLY A 146 -12.02 -2.92 -13.47
N LEU A 147 -11.36 -3.89 -12.83
CA LEU A 147 -10.01 -3.67 -12.31
C LEU A 147 -9.02 -3.43 -13.46
N SER A 148 -8.22 -2.37 -13.35
CA SER A 148 -7.28 -1.99 -14.43
C SER A 148 -6.00 -2.83 -14.39
N ARG A 149 -5.35 -2.90 -13.22
CA ARG A 149 -4.09 -3.63 -13.02
C ARG A 149 -3.89 -4.10 -11.60
N VAL A 150 -3.05 -5.11 -11.44
CA VAL A 150 -2.66 -5.66 -10.13
C VAL A 150 -1.18 -5.47 -9.85
N THR A 151 -0.83 -5.39 -8.58
CA THR A 151 0.54 -5.44 -8.07
C THR A 151 0.66 -6.66 -7.15
N VAL A 152 1.55 -7.59 -7.49
CA VAL A 152 1.75 -8.82 -6.74
C VAL A 152 2.97 -8.69 -5.85
N SER A 153 2.84 -9.01 -4.56
CA SER A 153 3.98 -9.11 -3.64
C SER A 153 4.60 -10.50 -3.74
N LEU A 154 5.87 -10.57 -4.15
CA LEU A 154 6.63 -11.81 -4.30
C LEU A 154 8.07 -11.56 -3.86
N ASP A 155 8.48 -12.23 -2.77
CA ASP A 155 9.77 -11.93 -2.12
C ASP A 155 10.89 -12.93 -2.43
N ALA A 156 10.60 -14.02 -3.13
CA ALA A 156 11.57 -15.04 -3.56
C ALA A 156 10.97 -15.94 -4.67
N LEU A 157 11.83 -16.44 -5.57
CA LEU A 157 11.55 -17.54 -6.49
C LEU A 157 11.94 -18.90 -5.92
N ASP A 158 12.96 -18.94 -5.04
CA ASP A 158 13.26 -20.16 -4.28
C ASP A 158 12.11 -20.50 -3.33
N ASP A 159 11.49 -21.67 -3.53
CA ASP A 159 10.27 -22.07 -2.84
C ASP A 159 10.49 -22.25 -1.32
N ALA A 160 11.69 -22.69 -0.91
CA ALA A 160 12.03 -22.81 0.50
C ALA A 160 12.18 -21.45 1.17
N LEU A 161 12.86 -20.50 0.53
CA LEU A 161 12.98 -19.12 0.99
C LEU A 161 11.65 -18.39 0.96
N PHE A 162 10.83 -18.60 -0.07
CA PHE A 162 9.49 -18.03 -0.18
C PHE A 162 8.62 -18.46 1.01
N ARG A 163 8.60 -19.76 1.36
CA ARG A 163 7.90 -20.27 2.56
C ARG A 163 8.45 -19.69 3.86
N ARG A 164 9.77 -19.51 3.97
CA ARG A 164 10.35 -18.83 5.16
C ARG A 164 9.91 -17.38 5.27
N MET A 165 9.84 -16.67 4.14
CA MET A 165 9.45 -15.26 4.08
C MET A 165 7.97 -15.06 4.37
N ASN A 166 7.10 -15.87 3.78
CA ASN A 166 5.66 -15.77 3.94
C ASN A 166 5.15 -16.42 5.25
N ASP A 167 5.95 -17.27 5.88
CA ASP A 167 5.63 -18.08 7.06
C ASP A 167 4.24 -18.75 6.94
N ALA A 168 3.96 -19.34 5.79
CA ALA A 168 2.71 -20.00 5.45
C ALA A 168 2.95 -21.15 4.45
N ASP A 169 2.01 -22.08 4.36
CA ASP A 169 2.14 -23.24 3.47
C ASP A 169 1.59 -22.93 2.06
N PHE A 170 2.19 -21.93 1.41
CA PHE A 170 1.92 -21.58 0.01
C PHE A 170 3.17 -21.75 -0.82
N ALA A 171 3.01 -22.36 -2.00
CA ALA A 171 4.11 -22.52 -2.94
C ALA A 171 4.28 -21.24 -3.76
N VAL A 172 5.53 -20.94 -4.14
CA VAL A 172 5.82 -19.81 -5.03
C VAL A 172 5.11 -19.95 -6.38
N ARG A 173 4.93 -21.19 -6.84
CA ARG A 173 4.23 -21.52 -8.07
C ARG A 173 2.78 -21.00 -8.10
N ASP A 174 2.08 -21.05 -6.97
CA ASP A 174 0.70 -20.54 -6.90
C ASP A 174 0.62 -19.04 -7.22
N VAL A 175 1.67 -18.28 -6.84
CA VAL A 175 1.79 -16.85 -7.12
C VAL A 175 2.17 -16.60 -8.58
N LEU A 176 3.12 -17.36 -9.12
CA LEU A 176 3.54 -17.26 -10.53
C LEU A 176 2.40 -17.62 -11.49
N ASP A 177 1.69 -18.72 -11.24
CA ASP A 177 0.50 -19.10 -12.00
C ASP A 177 -0.57 -17.98 -11.93
N GLY A 178 -0.71 -17.33 -10.77
CA GLY A 178 -1.58 -16.17 -10.60
C GLY A 178 -1.19 -14.97 -11.46
N ILE A 179 0.11 -14.67 -11.57
CA ILE A 179 0.64 -13.60 -12.42
C ILE A 179 0.36 -13.91 -13.89
N GLU A 180 0.64 -15.14 -14.34
CA GLU A 180 0.40 -15.56 -15.72
C GLU A 180 -1.07 -15.46 -16.11
N VAL A 181 -1.98 -15.94 -15.27
CA VAL A 181 -3.42 -15.83 -15.51
C VAL A 181 -3.83 -14.35 -15.55
N ALA A 182 -3.32 -13.51 -14.65
CA ALA A 182 -3.61 -12.07 -14.66
C ALA A 182 -3.14 -11.39 -15.96
N GLN A 183 -1.98 -11.77 -16.50
CA GLN A 183 -1.53 -11.29 -17.82
C GLN A 183 -2.50 -11.75 -18.92
N SER A 184 -2.88 -13.03 -18.92
CA SER A 184 -3.72 -13.63 -19.97
C SER A 184 -5.12 -13.00 -20.06
N VAL A 185 -5.68 -12.53 -18.94
CA VAL A 185 -6.99 -11.84 -18.91
C VAL A 185 -6.88 -10.33 -19.17
N GLY A 186 -5.66 -9.81 -19.37
CA GLY A 186 -5.43 -8.40 -19.71
C GLY A 186 -5.46 -7.45 -18.52
N LEU A 187 -5.06 -7.90 -17.32
CA LEU A 187 -4.73 -6.99 -16.21
C LEU A 187 -3.33 -6.42 -16.46
N ALA A 188 -3.23 -5.22 -17.03
CA ALA A 188 -1.97 -4.65 -17.49
C ALA A 188 -1.88 -3.14 -17.25
N PRO A 189 -0.67 -2.58 -17.03
CA PRO A 189 0.59 -3.29 -16.81
C PRO A 189 0.65 -3.96 -15.42
N LEU A 190 1.14 -5.20 -15.38
CA LEU A 190 1.38 -5.95 -14.15
C LEU A 190 2.68 -5.50 -13.48
N LYS A 191 2.66 -5.50 -12.15
CA LYS A 191 3.81 -5.11 -11.33
C LYS A 191 4.06 -6.18 -10.29
N VAL A 192 5.33 -6.52 -10.06
CA VAL A 192 5.73 -7.36 -8.94
C VAL A 192 6.56 -6.52 -7.98
N ASN A 193 6.23 -6.56 -6.70
CA ASN A 193 6.99 -5.93 -5.64
C ASN A 193 7.72 -6.99 -4.84
N MET A 194 9.04 -6.80 -4.67
CA MET A 194 9.89 -7.60 -3.79
C MET A 194 10.45 -6.68 -2.71
N VAL A 195 10.17 -6.98 -1.44
CA VAL A 195 10.88 -6.34 -0.33
C VAL A 195 12.22 -7.04 -0.16
N VAL A 196 13.31 -6.27 -0.22
CA VAL A 196 14.66 -6.81 -0.07
C VAL A 196 15.13 -6.62 1.36
N LYS A 197 15.36 -7.75 2.05
CA LYS A 197 15.93 -7.82 3.39
C LYS A 197 17.31 -8.48 3.30
N HIS A 198 18.34 -7.68 3.60
CA HIS A 198 19.73 -8.13 3.53
C HIS A 198 19.99 -9.30 4.48
N GLY A 199 20.75 -10.28 4.02
CA GLY A 199 21.03 -11.52 4.74
C GLY A 199 19.85 -12.48 4.80
N THR A 200 18.74 -12.19 4.12
CA THR A 200 17.54 -13.03 4.10
C THR A 200 17.18 -13.46 2.69
N ASN A 201 16.86 -12.52 1.80
CA ASN A 201 16.42 -12.80 0.43
C ASN A 201 17.18 -12.01 -0.64
N ASP A 202 18.28 -11.35 -0.30
CA ASP A 202 19.04 -10.54 -1.26
C ASP A 202 19.78 -11.38 -2.32
N SER A 203 19.86 -12.70 -2.14
CA SER A 203 20.26 -13.65 -3.19
C SER A 203 19.25 -13.74 -4.34
N GLU A 204 17.98 -13.38 -4.10
CA GLU A 204 16.90 -13.49 -5.09
C GLU A 204 16.84 -12.29 -6.04
N ILE A 205 17.64 -11.24 -5.82
CA ILE A 205 17.64 -10.01 -6.63
C ILE A 205 17.84 -10.31 -8.12
N VAL A 206 18.93 -11.01 -8.46
CA VAL A 206 19.28 -11.33 -9.85
C VAL A 206 18.36 -12.40 -10.44
N PRO A 207 18.03 -13.50 -9.73
CA PRO A 207 17.02 -14.46 -10.19
C PRO A 207 15.68 -13.82 -10.54
N MET A 208 15.13 -12.96 -9.67
CA MET A 208 13.88 -12.24 -9.91
C MET A 208 13.98 -11.33 -11.14
N ALA A 209 15.05 -10.54 -11.25
CA ALA A 209 15.29 -9.68 -12.40
C ALA A 209 15.35 -10.49 -13.71
N ARG A 210 16.06 -11.63 -13.71
CA ARG A 210 16.16 -12.53 -14.87
C ARG A 210 14.81 -13.10 -15.26
N HIS A 211 14.01 -13.53 -14.28
CA HIS A 211 12.71 -14.15 -14.52
C HIS A 211 11.70 -13.19 -15.16
N PHE A 212 11.63 -11.94 -14.68
CA PHE A 212 10.67 -10.96 -15.19
C PHE A 212 11.16 -10.14 -16.38
N ARG A 213 12.46 -10.12 -16.68
CA ARG A 213 13.01 -9.46 -17.89
C ARG A 213 12.37 -10.05 -19.15
N GLY A 214 11.78 -9.19 -19.98
CA GLY A 214 11.10 -9.59 -21.22
C GLY A 214 9.69 -10.16 -21.04
N SER A 215 9.20 -10.32 -19.80
CA SER A 215 7.85 -10.86 -19.52
C SER A 215 6.72 -9.84 -19.71
N GLY A 216 7.04 -8.55 -19.81
CA GLY A 216 6.06 -7.45 -19.74
C GLY A 216 5.60 -7.10 -18.31
N VAL A 217 6.07 -7.81 -17.29
CA VAL A 217 5.86 -7.48 -15.87
C VAL A 217 6.96 -6.55 -15.37
N VAL A 218 6.59 -5.45 -14.72
CA VAL A 218 7.56 -4.53 -14.12
C VAL A 218 7.89 -4.98 -12.70
N LEU A 219 9.10 -5.51 -12.51
CA LEU A 219 9.62 -5.88 -11.21
C LEU A 219 10.12 -4.65 -10.44
N ARG A 220 9.77 -4.56 -9.15
CA ARG A 220 10.13 -3.45 -8.28
C ARG A 220 10.74 -3.97 -6.98
N PHE A 221 11.92 -3.48 -6.67
CA PHE A 221 12.61 -3.77 -5.41
C PHE A 221 12.32 -2.66 -4.41
N ILE A 222 11.99 -3.03 -3.17
CA ILE A 222 11.62 -2.11 -2.10
C ILE A 222 12.60 -2.31 -0.95
N GLU A 223 13.18 -1.22 -0.45
CA GLU A 223 14.02 -1.28 0.75
C GLU A 223 13.19 -1.70 1.96
N TYR A 224 13.72 -2.61 2.77
CA TYR A 224 13.09 -3.01 4.02
C TYR A 224 12.85 -1.79 4.95
N MET A 225 11.59 -1.57 5.34
CA MET A 225 11.16 -0.37 6.07
C MET A 225 10.74 -0.65 7.51
N ASP A 226 10.98 0.33 8.39
CA ASP A 226 10.51 0.40 9.77
C ASP A 226 9.02 0.80 9.89
N VAL A 227 8.12 0.06 9.25
CA VAL A 227 6.68 0.35 9.30
C VAL A 227 6.00 -0.49 10.39
N GLY A 228 5.23 0.17 11.25
CA GLY A 228 4.57 -0.47 12.37
C GLY A 228 5.52 -0.68 13.56
N THR A 229 5.20 -1.68 14.39
CA THR A 229 6.01 -2.03 15.57
C THR A 229 6.34 -3.51 15.65
N SER A 230 5.68 -4.33 14.82
CA SER A 230 5.75 -5.79 14.92
C SER A 230 6.86 -6.42 14.08
N ASN A 231 7.49 -5.68 13.16
CA ASN A 231 8.39 -6.24 12.15
C ASN A 231 9.85 -6.43 12.62
N GLY A 232 10.23 -5.91 13.79
CA GLY A 232 11.60 -6.05 14.32
C GLY A 232 12.67 -5.37 13.44
N TRP A 233 12.31 -4.26 12.78
CA TRP A 233 13.20 -3.59 11.82
C TRP A 233 14.59 -3.25 12.39
N ASN A 234 15.60 -3.45 11.54
CA ASN A 234 16.99 -3.14 11.83
C ASN A 234 17.67 -2.54 10.60
N MET A 235 18.38 -1.42 10.79
CA MET A 235 19.11 -0.73 9.74
C MET A 235 20.16 -1.61 9.05
N THR A 236 20.76 -2.58 9.76
CA THR A 236 21.75 -3.50 9.17
C THR A 236 21.14 -4.48 8.17
N GLU A 237 19.82 -4.63 8.17
CA GLU A 237 19.09 -5.51 7.26
C GLU A 237 18.56 -4.75 6.03
N VAL A 238 18.82 -3.43 5.96
CA VAL A 238 18.47 -2.59 4.81
C VAL A 238 19.56 -2.70 3.75
N LEU A 239 19.20 -3.17 2.56
CA LEU A 239 20.07 -3.08 1.38
C LEU A 239 19.72 -1.81 0.58
N PRO A 240 20.65 -0.86 0.38
CA PRO A 240 20.42 0.31 -0.45
C PRO A 240 19.96 -0.04 -1.87
N SER A 241 19.03 0.76 -2.40
CA SER A 241 18.51 0.60 -3.76
C SER A 241 19.62 0.70 -4.83
N ALA A 242 20.65 1.52 -4.59
CA ALA A 242 21.80 1.65 -5.48
C ALA A 242 22.56 0.33 -5.61
N ASP A 243 22.70 -0.43 -4.51
CA ASP A 243 23.38 -1.72 -4.51
C ASP A 243 22.56 -2.78 -5.25
N VAL A 244 21.23 -2.73 -5.14
CA VAL A 244 20.33 -3.58 -5.94
C VAL A 244 20.53 -3.31 -7.44
N VAL A 245 20.54 -2.03 -7.83
CA VAL A 245 20.77 -1.63 -9.24
C VAL A 245 22.15 -2.09 -9.71
N ALA A 246 23.19 -1.89 -8.92
CA ALA A 246 24.56 -2.30 -9.25
C ALA A 246 24.65 -3.82 -9.47
N ARG A 247 24.13 -4.62 -8.53
CA ARG A 247 24.10 -6.10 -8.65
C ARG A 247 23.39 -6.57 -9.91
N ILE A 248 22.27 -5.94 -10.27
CA ILE A 248 21.55 -6.30 -11.51
C ILE A 248 22.36 -5.87 -12.73
N SER A 249 22.95 -4.67 -12.71
CA SER A 249 23.71 -4.11 -13.82
C SER A 249 24.99 -4.89 -14.16
N GLU A 250 25.55 -5.65 -13.21
CA GLU A 250 26.66 -6.58 -13.46
C GLU A 250 26.26 -7.75 -14.40
N HIS A 251 24.98 -8.11 -14.43
CA HIS A 251 24.46 -9.19 -15.27
C HIS A 251 23.65 -8.69 -16.47
N PHE A 252 22.91 -7.59 -16.30
CA PHE A 252 22.01 -7.01 -17.28
C PHE A 252 22.17 -5.48 -17.26
N PRO A 253 22.89 -4.88 -18.21
CA PRO A 253 23.14 -3.44 -18.20
C PRO A 253 21.84 -2.63 -18.06
N LEU A 254 21.81 -1.71 -17.10
CA LEU A 254 20.65 -0.87 -16.80
C LEU A 254 20.93 0.60 -17.16
N LEU A 255 19.91 1.26 -17.71
CA LEU A 255 19.92 2.68 -18.02
C LEU A 255 18.84 3.38 -17.20
N PRO A 256 19.14 4.54 -16.55
CA PRO A 256 18.12 5.28 -15.82
C PRO A 256 17.03 5.77 -16.79
N LEU A 257 15.78 5.71 -16.35
CA LEU A 257 14.63 6.21 -17.09
C LEU A 257 13.98 7.37 -16.34
N GLU A 258 13.43 8.32 -17.10
CA GLU A 258 12.63 9.41 -16.55
C GLU A 258 11.37 8.88 -15.85
N ALA A 259 10.97 9.53 -14.77
CA ALA A 259 9.73 9.21 -14.08
C ALA A 259 8.52 9.55 -14.96
N HIS A 260 7.43 8.78 -14.86
CA HIS A 260 6.20 9.12 -15.59
C HIS A 260 5.49 10.34 -14.99
N SER A 261 5.67 10.58 -13.69
CA SER A 261 5.15 11.74 -12.97
C SER A 261 5.97 12.01 -11.71
N ALA A 262 5.88 13.24 -11.19
CA ALA A 262 6.60 13.63 -9.97
C ALA A 262 6.22 12.78 -8.73
N ALA A 263 4.97 12.29 -8.67
CA ALA A 263 4.48 11.47 -7.56
C ALA A 263 4.90 9.99 -7.67
N GLU A 264 5.63 9.59 -8.72
CA GLU A 264 6.11 8.21 -8.85
C GLU A 264 7.19 7.90 -7.81
N THR A 265 6.91 6.93 -6.94
CA THR A 265 7.82 6.56 -5.83
C THR A 265 9.00 5.71 -6.26
N ALA A 266 8.91 5.05 -7.43
CA ALA A 266 9.94 4.14 -7.91
C ALA A 266 10.86 4.86 -8.89
N GLN A 267 12.17 4.80 -8.65
CA GLN A 267 13.14 5.15 -9.68
C GLN A 267 13.15 4.04 -10.73
N ARG A 268 13.02 4.42 -12.00
CA ARG A 268 12.90 3.49 -13.12
C ARG A 268 14.25 3.25 -13.78
N TRP A 269 14.50 1.99 -14.14
CA TRP A 269 15.71 1.58 -14.87
C TRP A 269 15.33 0.61 -15.97
N GLY A 270 15.66 0.95 -17.21
CA GLY A 270 15.41 0.10 -18.38
C GLY A 270 16.59 -0.83 -18.62
N TYR A 271 16.32 -2.06 -19.06
CA TYR A 271 17.37 -2.92 -19.59
C TYR A 271 17.89 -2.36 -20.93
N ALA A 272 19.21 -2.26 -21.08
CA ALA A 272 19.82 -1.66 -22.28
C ALA A 272 19.50 -2.42 -23.59
N ASP A 273 19.15 -3.70 -23.47
CA ASP A 273 18.70 -4.56 -24.56
C ASP A 273 17.21 -4.40 -24.93
N GLY A 274 16.49 -3.50 -24.25
CA GLY A 274 15.07 -3.23 -24.51
C GLY A 274 14.09 -4.26 -23.93
N CYS A 275 14.54 -5.23 -23.14
CA CYS A 275 13.68 -6.27 -22.55
C CYS A 275 12.91 -5.79 -21.29
N GLY A 276 12.41 -4.56 -21.31
CA GLY A 276 11.58 -3.98 -20.24
C GLY A 276 12.37 -3.16 -19.22
N GLU A 277 11.83 -3.10 -18.00
CA GLU A 277 12.36 -2.26 -16.92
C GLU A 277 12.20 -2.89 -15.53
N ILE A 278 13.00 -2.39 -14.60
CA ILE A 278 12.79 -2.55 -13.16
C ILE A 278 12.51 -1.20 -12.50
N GLY A 279 11.98 -1.24 -11.28
CA GLY A 279 11.93 -0.10 -10.38
C GLY A 279 12.65 -0.36 -9.07
N VAL A 280 13.17 0.68 -8.45
CA VAL A 280 13.65 0.64 -7.05
C VAL A 280 12.93 1.70 -6.21
N ILE A 281 12.43 1.30 -5.04
CA ILE A 281 11.71 2.16 -4.10
C ILE A 281 12.59 2.35 -2.85
N SER A 282 13.28 3.48 -2.81
CA SER A 282 14.30 3.82 -1.81
C SER A 282 13.71 4.40 -0.53
N SER A 283 12.81 3.66 0.12
CA SER A 283 12.06 4.11 1.28
C SER A 283 12.89 4.49 2.52
N VAL A 284 14.14 4.04 2.58
CA VAL A 284 15.08 4.36 3.65
C VAL A 284 16.13 5.36 3.19
N THR A 285 16.83 5.05 2.10
CA THR A 285 18.01 5.79 1.65
C THR A 285 17.68 7.07 0.88
N ARG A 286 16.49 7.18 0.29
CA ARG A 286 16.04 8.38 -0.44
C ARG A 286 14.55 8.65 -0.24
N ALA A 287 14.24 9.47 0.76
CA ALA A 287 12.86 9.82 1.09
C ALA A 287 12.14 10.57 -0.04
N PHE A 288 10.89 10.19 -0.29
CA PHE A 288 10.00 10.77 -1.33
C PHE A 288 8.75 11.41 -0.71
N CYS A 289 8.85 11.95 0.51
CA CYS A 289 7.69 12.58 1.16
C CYS A 289 7.29 13.90 0.49
N GLY A 290 8.22 14.59 -0.19
CA GLY A 290 7.98 15.87 -0.87
C GLY A 290 6.89 15.79 -1.94
N ASP A 291 6.77 14.64 -2.63
CA ASP A 291 5.79 14.43 -3.70
C ASP A 291 4.67 13.46 -3.28
N CYS A 292 4.52 13.21 -1.97
CA CYS A 292 3.58 12.20 -1.48
C CYS A 292 2.13 12.73 -1.46
N THR A 293 1.30 12.19 -2.35
CA THR A 293 -0.11 12.59 -2.58
C THR A 293 -1.15 11.63 -1.96
N ARG A 294 -0.71 10.78 -1.03
CA ARG A 294 -1.47 9.60 -0.56
C ARG A 294 -2.24 9.84 0.74
N ALA A 295 -3.53 9.49 0.73
CA ALA A 295 -4.33 9.19 1.91
C ALA A 295 -4.57 7.68 2.04
N ARG A 296 -4.81 7.19 3.25
CA ARG A 296 -5.03 5.77 3.54
C ARG A 296 -6.28 5.59 4.39
N LEU A 297 -7.23 4.81 3.92
CA LEU A 297 -8.43 4.40 4.66
C LEU A 297 -8.18 3.00 5.23
N SER A 298 -8.20 2.88 6.55
CA SER A 298 -8.10 1.61 7.26
C SER A 298 -9.37 0.78 7.12
N THR A 299 -9.28 -0.49 7.52
CA THR A 299 -10.39 -1.44 7.39
C THR A 299 -11.63 -1.04 8.19
N GLU A 300 -11.46 -0.42 9.36
CA GLU A 300 -12.55 0.10 10.19
C GLU A 300 -12.93 1.56 9.85
N GLY A 301 -12.34 2.15 8.82
CA GLY A 301 -12.74 3.45 8.29
C GLY A 301 -12.10 4.66 8.95
N LYS A 302 -10.85 4.53 9.39
CA LYS A 302 -10.02 5.65 9.82
C LYS A 302 -9.12 6.11 8.70
N VAL A 303 -8.95 7.42 8.57
CA VAL A 303 -8.01 8.01 7.61
C VAL A 303 -6.67 8.27 8.26
N TYR A 304 -5.61 7.80 7.61
CA TYR A 304 -4.22 8.03 7.95
C TYR A 304 -3.53 8.77 6.79
N LEU A 305 -2.68 9.74 7.14
CA LEU A 305 -2.02 10.64 6.17
C LEU A 305 -0.56 10.24 5.89
N CYS A 306 -0.07 9.27 6.64
CA CYS A 306 1.25 8.67 6.51
C CYS A 306 1.20 7.17 6.80
N LEU A 307 2.13 6.42 6.22
CA LEU A 307 2.33 5.00 6.54
C LEU A 307 2.86 4.77 7.97
N PHE A 308 3.50 5.80 8.55
CA PHE A 308 4.17 5.74 9.86
C PHE A 308 3.38 6.49 10.95
N ALA A 309 2.10 6.79 10.70
CA ALA A 309 1.27 7.55 11.63
C ALA A 309 0.98 6.75 12.93
N SER A 310 0.87 7.45 14.05
CA SER A 310 0.47 6.88 15.35
C SER A 310 -1.02 7.02 15.64
N SER A 311 -1.72 7.92 14.95
CA SER A 311 -3.17 8.15 15.08
C SER A 311 -3.83 8.36 13.73
N GLY A 312 -5.16 8.17 13.68
CA GLY A 312 -5.99 8.38 12.50
C GLY A 312 -7.22 9.21 12.79
N HIS A 313 -8.02 9.44 11.75
CA HIS A 313 -9.25 10.23 11.78
C HIS A 313 -10.47 9.35 11.53
N ASP A 314 -11.40 9.22 12.49
CA ASP A 314 -12.53 8.28 12.39
C ASP A 314 -13.65 8.82 11.46
N LEU A 315 -13.51 8.56 10.16
CA LEU A 315 -14.54 8.87 9.17
C LEU A 315 -15.75 7.94 9.27
N ARG A 316 -15.58 6.70 9.75
CA ARG A 316 -16.69 5.76 9.93
C ARG A 316 -17.72 6.33 10.90
N ALA A 317 -17.29 6.98 11.99
CA ALA A 317 -18.18 7.64 12.93
C ALA A 317 -19.08 8.68 12.22
N LEU A 318 -18.49 9.51 11.33
CA LEU A 318 -19.27 10.49 10.55
C LEU A 318 -20.26 9.81 9.60
N VAL A 319 -19.83 8.76 8.90
CA VAL A 319 -20.69 8.01 7.97
C VAL A 319 -21.88 7.38 8.70
N ARG A 320 -21.62 6.69 9.83
CA ARG A 320 -22.64 5.96 10.60
C ARG A 320 -23.57 6.86 11.41
N ASN A 321 -23.12 8.06 11.78
CA ASN A 321 -23.95 9.05 12.46
C ASN A 321 -24.80 9.88 11.50
N GLY A 322 -24.80 9.57 10.19
CA GLY A 322 -25.65 10.23 9.21
C GLY A 322 -25.16 11.63 8.81
N THR A 323 -23.90 11.98 9.05
CA THR A 323 -23.31 13.24 8.55
C THR A 323 -23.49 13.32 7.04
N SER A 324 -23.87 14.49 6.52
CA SER A 324 -24.05 14.70 5.09
C SER A 324 -22.74 14.55 4.30
N ASP A 325 -22.83 14.26 2.99
CA ASP A 325 -21.65 14.17 2.12
C ASP A 325 -20.84 15.47 2.11
N ALA A 326 -21.52 16.62 2.17
CA ALA A 326 -20.89 17.94 2.30
C ALA A 326 -20.11 18.10 3.62
N GLY A 327 -20.63 17.55 4.73
CA GLY A 327 -19.95 17.55 6.02
C GLY A 327 -18.70 16.67 6.01
N ILE A 328 -18.82 15.45 5.48
CA ILE A 328 -17.69 14.52 5.33
C ILE A 328 -16.63 15.11 4.38
N ALA A 329 -17.05 15.74 3.28
CA ALA A 329 -16.17 16.45 2.36
C ALA A 329 -15.39 17.56 3.08
N THR A 330 -16.06 18.33 3.93
CA THR A 330 -15.43 19.40 4.72
C THR A 330 -14.40 18.84 5.69
N ALA A 331 -14.72 17.75 6.40
CA ALA A 331 -13.77 17.06 7.26
C ALA A 331 -12.52 16.58 6.50
N ILE A 332 -12.69 15.93 5.34
CA ILE A 332 -11.56 15.48 4.51
C ILE A 332 -10.69 16.66 4.06
N ALA A 333 -11.32 17.76 3.64
CA ALA A 333 -10.60 18.98 3.25
C ALA A 333 -9.77 19.55 4.41
N ASN A 334 -10.35 19.65 5.60
CA ASN A 334 -9.66 20.17 6.77
C ASN A 334 -8.49 19.25 7.18
N ILE A 335 -8.70 17.94 7.20
CA ILE A 335 -7.66 16.93 7.49
C ILE A 335 -6.49 17.08 6.52
N TRP A 336 -6.77 17.13 5.21
CA TRP A 336 -5.69 17.21 4.21
C TRP A 336 -4.98 18.55 4.24
N HIS A 337 -5.69 19.68 4.39
CA HIS A 337 -5.07 20.99 4.50
C HIS A 337 -4.12 21.10 5.70
N ALA A 338 -4.44 20.44 6.81
CA ALA A 338 -3.59 20.40 8.00
C ALA A 338 -2.42 19.42 7.88
N ARG A 339 -2.39 18.55 6.87
CA ARG A 339 -1.37 17.51 6.72
C ARG A 339 0.02 18.13 6.57
N GLY A 340 0.92 17.74 7.48
CA GLY A 340 2.34 18.07 7.45
C GLY A 340 3.25 16.84 7.34
N ASP A 341 2.69 15.64 7.25
CA ASP A 341 3.40 14.37 7.37
C ASP A 341 4.58 14.24 6.39
N ARG A 342 5.76 13.95 6.94
CA ARG A 342 7.00 13.75 6.17
C ARG A 342 8.00 12.88 6.94
N TYR A 343 7.48 11.78 7.51
CA TYR A 343 8.23 10.91 8.41
C TYR A 343 9.60 10.48 7.87
N SER A 344 9.65 9.89 6.67
CA SER A 344 10.91 9.38 6.10
C SER A 344 11.94 10.49 5.86
N GLN A 345 11.51 11.73 5.56
CA GLN A 345 12.41 12.88 5.44
C GLN A 345 12.95 13.33 6.81
N LEU A 346 12.10 13.31 7.85
CA LEU A 346 12.49 13.73 9.20
C LEU A 346 13.36 12.71 9.93
N ARG A 347 13.18 11.42 9.65
CA ARG A 347 13.93 10.32 10.28
C ARG A 347 15.45 10.49 10.19
N GLY A 348 15.96 11.10 9.10
CA GLY A 348 17.40 11.35 8.89
C GLY A 348 17.92 12.70 9.41
N SER A 349 17.06 13.54 10.00
CA SER A 349 17.43 14.89 10.45
C SER A 349 17.83 14.91 11.93
N ALA A 350 18.69 15.86 12.33
CA ALA A 350 19.19 16.00 13.71
C ALA A 350 18.07 16.15 14.77
N ASN A 351 16.86 16.57 14.37
CA ASN A 351 15.68 16.64 15.24
C ASN A 351 15.05 15.27 15.55
N ALA A 352 15.45 14.19 14.86
CA ALA A 352 14.97 12.83 15.17
C ALA A 352 15.39 12.39 16.58
N ALA A 353 16.55 12.85 17.05
CA ALA A 353 17.12 12.50 18.35
C ALA A 353 16.32 13.07 19.55
N SER A 354 15.50 14.12 19.36
CA SER A 354 14.64 14.65 20.43
C SER A 354 13.22 14.06 20.43
N THR A 355 12.83 13.34 19.38
CA THR A 355 11.52 12.65 19.28
C THR A 355 11.60 11.13 19.47
N THR A 356 12.80 10.56 19.60
CA THR A 356 12.99 9.15 19.98
C THR A 356 12.66 8.83 21.43
N THR A 357 12.25 9.82 22.23
CA THR A 357 11.74 9.61 23.59
C THR A 357 10.22 9.47 23.61
N ARG A 358 9.71 8.40 23.00
CA ARG A 358 8.57 7.59 23.50
C ARG A 358 8.24 6.50 22.49
N GLU A 359 7.95 5.32 23.02
CA GLU A 359 7.32 4.17 22.37
C GLU A 359 5.93 4.54 21.81
N GLU A 360 5.83 5.49 20.88
CA GLU A 360 4.57 5.75 20.19
C GLU A 360 4.30 4.59 19.25
N ARG A 361 3.32 3.76 19.61
CA ARG A 361 2.88 2.62 18.80
C ARG A 361 2.34 3.14 17.46
N ARG A 362 3.08 2.89 16.38
CA ARG A 362 2.70 3.22 15.00
C ARG A 362 1.68 2.21 14.47
N VAL A 363 0.82 2.66 13.56
CA VAL A 363 -0.14 1.80 12.89
C VAL A 363 0.57 0.72 12.05
N GLU A 364 0.02 -0.49 12.05
CA GLU A 364 0.60 -1.63 11.32
C GLU A 364 0.31 -1.54 9.81
N MET A 365 1.28 -1.94 8.99
CA MET A 365 1.18 -1.89 7.53
C MET A 365 -0.02 -2.68 7.00
N SER A 366 -0.25 -3.87 7.56
CA SER A 366 -1.38 -4.75 7.20
C SER A 366 -2.75 -4.12 7.46
N TYR A 367 -2.80 -3.07 8.28
CA TYR A 367 -4.04 -2.44 8.70
C TYR A 367 -4.50 -1.32 7.76
N ILE A 368 -3.54 -0.56 7.23
CA ILE A 368 -3.75 0.61 6.37
C ILE A 368 -3.21 0.41 4.94
N GLY A 369 -2.70 -0.78 4.67
CA GLY A 369 -1.96 -1.19 3.48
C GLY A 369 -0.57 -0.57 3.36
N GLY A 370 0.37 -1.28 2.74
CA GLY A 370 1.76 -0.84 2.49
C GLY A 370 1.96 0.04 1.27
#